data_AF-A0A699VNH2-F1
#
_entry.id   AF-A0A699VNH2-F1
#
_cell.length_a   1.000
_cell.length_b   1.000
_cell.length_c   1.000
_cell.angle_alpha   90.00
_cell.angle_beta   90.00
_cell.angle_gamma   90.00
#
_symmetry.space_group_name_H-M   'P 1'
#
loop_
_entity.id
_entity.type
_entity.pdbx_description
1 polymer ?
#
loop_
_entity_poly.entity_id
_entity_poly.type
_entity_poly.pdbx_seq_one_letter_code
_entity_poly.pdbx_strand_id
1 'polypeptide(L)' 'MKVKKSKLEDIPIVRKFPDVVPEDLSGLPPSREVEFRIDLIHGAMPVAKSPYRLA' A
#
# COMPACT_ATOMS: atom_id res chain seq x y z
N MET A 1 15.06 -15.09 23.14
CA MET A 1 15.73 -14.92 21.82
C MET A 1 15.28 -13.60 21.23
N LYS A 2 16.19 -12.66 21.03
CA LYS A 2 15.86 -11.34 20.48
C LYS A 2 15.77 -11.50 18.95
N VAL A 3 14.56 -11.53 18.39
CA VAL A 3 14.38 -11.52 16.93
C VAL A 3 14.95 -10.19 16.44
N LYS A 4 16.09 -10.23 15.76
CA LYS A 4 16.65 -9.05 15.11
C LYS A 4 15.65 -8.65 14.02
N LYS A 5 15.00 -7.49 14.17
CA LYS A 5 14.32 -6.85 13.04
C LYS A 5 15.39 -6.59 11.99
N SER A 6 15.37 -7.34 10.89
CA SER A 6 16.15 -7.02 9.69
C SER A 6 15.69 -5.65 9.20
N LYS A 7 16.63 -4.74 8.97
CA LYS A 7 16.28 -3.41 8.46
C LYS A 7 15.87 -3.55 7.00
N LEU A 8 14.90 -2.75 6.52
CA LEU A 8 14.46 -2.82 5.12
C LEU A 8 15.61 -2.49 4.18
N GLU A 9 16.50 -1.60 4.63
CA GLU A 9 17.73 -1.24 3.94
C GLU A 9 18.69 -2.43 3.76
N ASP A 10 18.53 -3.57 4.46
CA ASP A 10 19.37 -4.76 4.25
C ASP A 10 18.95 -5.59 3.03
N ILE A 11 17.77 -5.32 2.47
CA ILE A 11 17.27 -6.03 1.30
C ILE A 11 17.98 -5.46 0.05
N PRO A 12 18.69 -6.28 -0.75
CA PRO A 12 19.47 -5.81 -1.89
C PRO A 12 18.66 -5.00 -2.92
N ILE A 13 17.37 -5.28 -3.07
CA ILE A 13 16.51 -4.54 -3.99
C ILE A 13 16.14 -3.15 -3.45
N VAL A 14 15.95 -3.01 -2.13
CA VAL A 14 15.67 -1.72 -1.48
C VAL A 14 16.89 -0.81 -1.58
N ARG A 15 18.10 -1.33 -1.39
CA ARG A 15 19.36 -0.57 -1.57
C ARG A 15 19.54 0.00 -2.98
N LYS A 16 19.00 -0.67 -4.01
CA LYS A 16 19.05 -0.18 -5.40
C LYS A 16 18.05 0.94 -5.68
N PHE A 17 17.02 1.08 -4.84
CA PHE A 17 15.91 2.02 -5.02
C PHE A 17 15.56 2.71 -3.68
N PRO A 18 16.47 3.49 -3.09
CA PRO A 18 16.25 4.12 -1.79
C PRO A 18 15.04 5.07 -1.77
N ASP A 19 14.73 5.70 -2.91
CA ASP A 19 13.62 6.66 -3.04
C ASP A 19 12.24 6.02 -3.24
N VAL A 20 12.19 4.71 -3.54
CA VAL A 20 10.93 3.98 -3.86
C VAL A 20 10.25 3.44 -2.61
N VAL A 21 11.01 3.22 -1.54
CA VAL A 21 10.50 2.75 -0.25
C VAL A 21 10.87 3.77 0.83
N PRO A 22 10.27 4.97 0.80
CA PRO A 22 10.51 5.97 1.83
C PRO A 22 10.06 5.42 3.20
N GLU A 23 10.77 5.83 4.25
CA GLU A 23 10.51 5.40 5.63
C GLU A 23 9.12 5.88 6.11
N ASP A 24 8.65 6.99 5.54
CA ASP A 24 7.30 7.53 5.70
C ASP A 24 6.47 7.34 4.42
N LEU A 25 5.31 6.69 4.55
CA LEU A 25 4.32 6.62 3.47
C LEU A 25 3.58 7.96 3.36
N SER A 26 3.84 8.74 2.31
CA SER A 26 3.03 9.93 2.01
C SER A 26 1.57 9.51 1.80
N GLY A 27 0.66 10.01 2.64
CA GLY A 27 -0.69 9.44 2.79
C GLY A 27 -1.58 9.42 1.55
N LEU A 28 -1.30 10.26 0.54
CA LEU A 28 -1.98 10.21 -0.76
C LEU A 28 -1.04 9.64 -1.83
N PRO A 29 -1.54 8.75 -2.70
CA PRO A 29 -0.77 8.33 -3.86
C PRO A 29 -0.43 9.56 -4.72
N PRO A 30 0.75 9.59 -5.35
CA PRO A 30 1.10 10.67 -6.26
C PRO A 30 0.08 10.79 -7.38
N SER A 31 -0.07 12.01 -7.92
CA SER A 31 -0.89 12.23 -9.10
C SER A 31 -0.42 11.29 -10.21
N ARG A 32 -1.36 10.50 -10.75
CA ARG A 32 -1.08 9.59 -11.85
C ARG A 32 -1.40 10.33 -13.14
N GLU A 33 -0.57 10.15 -14.16
CA GLU A 33 -0.84 10.67 -15.51
C GLU A 33 -2.07 10.02 -16.16
N VAL A 34 -2.49 8.84 -15.66
CA VAL A 34 -3.62 8.08 -16.17
C VAL A 34 -4.70 7.96 -15.12
N GLU A 35 -5.96 8.14 -15.55
CA GLU A 35 -7.14 7.92 -14.73
C GLU A 35 -7.25 6.44 -14.33
N PHE A 36 -7.29 6.16 -13.04
CA PHE A 36 -7.49 4.80 -12.54
C PHE A 36 -8.99 4.47 -12.58
N ARG A 37 -9.36 3.42 -13.32
CA ARG A 37 -10.73 2.92 -13.41
C ARG A 37 -10.82 1.52 -12.80
N ILE A 38 -11.93 1.23 -12.12
CA ILE A 38 -12.24 -0.10 -11.61
C ILE A 38 -13.33 -0.66 -12.50
N ASP A 39 -12.97 -1.61 -13.36
CA ASP A 39 -13.93 -2.30 -14.19
C ASP A 39 -14.66 -3.36 -13.36
N LEU A 40 -15.98 -3.33 -13.44
CA LEU A 40 -16.83 -4.30 -12.78
C LEU A 40 -17.15 -5.44 -13.74
N ILE A 41 -17.11 -6.67 -13.24
CA ILE A 41 -17.69 -7.79 -13.97
C ILE A 41 -19.20 -7.57 -14.15
N HIS A 42 -19.76 -8.09 -15.25
CA HIS A 42 -21.20 -7.97 -15.50
C HIS A 42 -21.99 -8.56 -14.33
N GLY A 43 -22.94 -7.78 -13.79
CA GLY A 43 -23.77 -8.20 -12.65
C GLY A 43 -23.17 -7.94 -11.27
N ALA A 44 -22.00 -7.32 -11.17
CA ALA A 44 -21.49 -6.85 -9.88
C ALA A 44 -22.43 -5.80 -9.26
N MET A 45 -22.69 -5.94 -7.96
CA MET A 45 -23.51 -5.00 -7.20
C MET A 45 -22.65 -4.30 -6.13
N PRO A 46 -22.96 -3.03 -5.78
CA PRO A 46 -22.32 -2.37 -4.65
C PRO A 46 -22.53 -3.15 -3.35
N VAL A 47 -21.49 -3.23 -2.53
CA VAL A 47 -21.57 -3.84 -1.19
C VAL A 47 -21.46 -2.75 -0.13
N ALA A 48 -22.36 -2.79 0.85
CA ALA A 48 -22.30 -1.96 2.04
C ALA A 48 -22.21 -2.87 3.27
N LYS A 49 -21.26 -2.59 4.17
CA LYS A 49 -21.14 -3.24 5.47
C LYS A 49 -21.00 -2.18 6.55
N SER A 50 -21.60 -2.41 7.72
CA SER A 50 -21.40 -1.54 8.87
C SER A 50 -19.92 -1.53 9.26
N PRO A 51 -19.33 -0.38 9.61
CA PRO A 51 -17.99 -0.32 10.18
C PRO A 51 -17.88 -1.22 11.42
N TYR A 52 -16.69 -1.77 11.67
CA TYR A 52 -16.41 -2.43 12.92
C TYR A 52 -16.48 -1.43 14.08
N ARG A 53 -16.92 -1.89 15.26
CA ARG A 53 -16.84 -1.09 16.48
C ARG A 53 -15.37 -1.03 16.91
N LEU A 54 -14.75 0.13 16.77
CA LEU A 54 -13.46 0.43 17.39
C LEU A 54 -13.72 0.89 18.83
N ALA A 55 -12.84 0.48 19.76
CA ALA A 55 -12.91 0.83 21.18
C ALA A 55 -12.23 2.17 21.47
#